data_AF-A0A3B9YPY3-F1
#
_entry.id   AF-A0A3B9YPY3-F1
#
_cell.length_a   1.000
_cell.length_b   1.000
_cell.length_c   1.000
_cell.angle_alpha   90.00
_cell.angle_beta   90.00
_cell.angle_gamma   90.00
#
_symmetry.space_group_name_H-M   'P 1'
#
loop_
_entity.id
_entity.type
_entity.pdbx_description
1 polymer ?
#
loop_
_entity_poly.entity_id
_entity_poly.type
_entity_poly.pdbx_seq_one_letter_code
_entity_poly.pdbx_strand_id
1 'polypeptide(L)'
;MDADLRVHGGEMTEPKEPNSAARRRIMDNILICFQNNGDYPNAEDFRHAQEDSDLAIIDDLASEGVLRRDNGKYYFRLVDYVESEHWGRDEKIISTLFPKLRSIRQQYREKSFPIEILQNELPENTTSEDLTRVLIILERLNLIDGRMRDQNCPPNRYSTYSVPERIRYFKNVPEAIARARQEGHHEFVRKSKNTNSPASPASLFGSRLSWFGQSVDHAEYTLHQEVSQVSVQLYRNGHYAEAVEAGFKAVIARVKARLIAAGVDTGDGGDGMMGVAFACDKRVPPIRFNALSTQEELDEQRGIFFLFKGIVGIRNRKAHENVVLKDSHRAAEYIYLASLLMRLLDVSETLPASATKPLP
;
A
#
# COMPACT_ATOMS: atom_id res chain seq x y z
N MET A 1 -4.50 -24.41 72.98
CA MET A 1 -4.93 -23.06 72.56
C MET A 1 -3.90 -22.59 71.58
N ASP A 2 -4.29 -22.65 70.31
CA ASP A 2 -3.54 -22.25 69.13
C ASP A 2 -3.13 -20.78 69.18
N ALA A 3 -1.97 -20.48 68.59
CA ALA A 3 -1.79 -19.30 67.75
C ALA A 3 -0.47 -19.44 66.96
N ASP A 4 -0.60 -20.04 65.78
CA ASP A 4 0.32 -19.91 64.65
C ASP A 4 0.60 -18.43 64.34
N LEU A 5 1.84 -17.99 64.51
CA LEU A 5 2.34 -16.74 63.90
C LEU A 5 2.93 -17.09 62.54
N ARG A 6 2.04 -17.14 61.55
CA ARG A 6 2.33 -17.24 60.13
C ARG A 6 3.27 -16.13 59.68
N VAL A 7 4.38 -16.56 59.08
CA VAL A 7 5.26 -15.81 58.20
C VAL A 7 4.40 -15.01 57.21
N HIS A 8 4.34 -13.68 57.36
CA HIS A 8 3.87 -12.81 56.29
C HIS A 8 4.97 -12.75 55.23
N GLY A 9 4.86 -13.65 54.25
CA GLY A 9 5.49 -13.46 52.95
C GLY A 9 4.92 -12.18 52.36
N GLY A 10 5.74 -11.12 52.33
CA GLY A 10 5.44 -9.96 51.53
C GLY A 10 5.34 -10.42 50.08
N GLU A 11 4.14 -10.37 49.51
CA GLU A 11 3.97 -10.31 48.07
C GLU A 11 4.79 -9.09 47.59
N MET A 12 6.00 -9.36 47.08
CA MET A 12 6.65 -8.45 46.16
C MET A 12 5.75 -8.42 44.92
N THR A 13 4.78 -7.52 44.96
CA THR A 13 4.12 -7.03 43.76
C THR A 13 5.22 -6.43 42.91
N GLU A 14 5.64 -7.15 41.88
CA GLU A 14 6.50 -6.60 40.83
C GLU A 14 5.87 -5.25 40.40
N PRO A 15 6.65 -4.16 40.37
CA PRO A 15 6.11 -2.90 39.91
C PRO A 15 5.68 -3.12 38.46
N LYS A 16 4.39 -2.97 38.17
CA LYS A 16 3.92 -2.82 36.79
C LYS A 16 4.51 -1.52 36.27
N GLU A 17 5.72 -1.61 35.71
CA GLU A 17 6.45 -0.45 35.22
C GLU A 17 5.62 0.24 34.11
N PRO A 18 5.26 1.53 34.28
CA PRO A 18 4.51 2.31 33.30
C PRO A 18 5.15 2.29 31.90
N ASN A 19 6.48 2.12 31.84
CA ASN A 19 7.28 2.03 30.62
C ASN A 19 6.90 0.80 29.78
N SER A 20 6.60 -0.34 30.41
CA SER A 20 6.25 -1.59 29.72
C SER A 20 4.92 -1.52 28.98
N ALA A 21 3.93 -0.80 29.52
CA ALA A 21 2.62 -0.63 28.90
C ALA A 21 2.66 0.37 27.74
N ALA A 22 3.38 1.48 27.90
CA ALA A 22 3.60 2.46 26.83
C ALA A 22 4.41 1.86 25.68
N ARG A 23 5.47 1.10 25.99
CA ARG A 23 6.25 0.33 25.01
C ARG A 23 5.39 -0.62 24.22
N ARG A 24 4.52 -1.39 24.90
CA ARG A 24 3.62 -2.33 24.24
C ARG A 24 2.64 -1.62 23.30
N ARG A 25 2.02 -0.52 23.77
CA ARG A 25 1.15 0.33 22.95
C ARG A 25 1.85 0.81 21.67
N ILE A 26 3.09 1.31 21.78
CA ILE A 26 3.86 1.79 20.63
C ILE A 26 4.15 0.64 19.65
N MET A 27 4.55 -0.53 20.16
CA MET A 27 4.79 -1.71 19.33
C MET A 27 3.54 -2.19 18.61
N ASP A 28 2.38 -2.20 19.28
CA ASP A 28 1.11 -2.58 18.65
C ASP A 28 0.74 -1.60 17.53
N ASN A 29 0.92 -0.30 17.75
CA ASN A 29 0.69 0.72 16.72
C ASN A 29 1.62 0.57 15.51
N ILE A 30 2.90 0.32 15.74
CA ILE A 30 3.88 0.04 14.68
C ILE A 30 3.43 -1.15 13.84
N LEU A 31 2.99 -2.24 14.48
CA LEU A 31 2.56 -3.46 13.78
C LEU A 31 1.23 -3.28 13.05
N ILE A 32 0.26 -2.56 13.64
CA ILE A 32 -0.99 -2.18 12.97
C ILE A 32 -0.70 -1.37 11.70
N CYS A 33 0.25 -0.44 11.76
CA CYS A 33 0.66 0.33 10.60
C CYS A 33 1.46 -0.51 9.59
N PHE A 34 2.29 -1.45 10.05
CA PHE A 34 2.95 -2.43 9.19
C PHE A 34 1.94 -3.27 8.41
N GLN A 35 0.77 -3.58 9.00
CA GLN A 35 -0.32 -4.26 8.33
C GLN A 35 -1.02 -3.37 7.27
N ASN A 36 -1.27 -2.10 7.60
CA ASN A 36 -2.13 -1.19 6.82
C ASN A 36 -1.42 -0.35 5.75
N ASN A 37 -0.19 0.11 6.03
CA ASN A 37 0.46 1.18 5.26
C ASN A 37 1.59 0.68 4.34
N GLY A 38 1.84 -0.63 4.29
CA GLY A 38 2.94 -1.22 3.51
C GLY A 38 4.29 -1.18 4.24
N ASP A 39 5.36 -1.46 3.50
CA ASP A 39 6.68 -1.66 4.09
C ASP A 39 7.28 -0.37 4.65
N TYR A 40 7.87 -0.49 5.84
CA TYR A 40 8.59 0.57 6.54
C TYR A 40 7.70 1.68 7.13
N PRO A 41 6.76 1.34 8.03
CA PRO A 41 5.98 2.33 8.72
C PRO A 41 6.94 3.25 9.50
N ASN A 42 6.86 4.57 9.25
CA ASN A 42 7.71 5.56 9.90
C ASN A 42 7.29 5.73 11.35
N ALA A 43 8.16 5.38 12.31
CA ALA A 43 7.82 5.35 13.73
C ALA A 43 7.37 6.71 14.28
N GLU A 44 7.84 7.79 13.65
CA GLU A 44 7.44 9.15 13.99
C GLU A 44 5.97 9.46 13.67
N ASP A 45 5.36 8.73 12.73
CA ASP A 45 3.95 8.86 12.35
C ASP A 45 3.03 8.19 13.39
N PHE A 46 3.59 7.41 14.33
CA PHE A 46 2.87 6.71 15.40
C PHE A 46 2.97 7.43 16.75
N ARG A 47 3.55 8.64 16.76
CA ARG A 47 3.52 9.55 17.91
C ARG A 47 2.07 9.91 18.20
N HIS A 48 1.50 9.36 19.26
CA HIS A 48 0.21 9.81 19.76
C HIS A 48 0.44 10.99 20.70
N ALA A 49 0.30 12.21 20.15
CA ALA A 49 0.17 13.46 20.91
C ALA A 49 1.18 13.68 22.07
N GLN A 50 2.39 14.12 21.72
CA GLN A 50 3.27 14.95 22.58
C GLN A 50 3.59 14.44 24.00
N GLU A 51 4.07 13.20 24.15
CA GLU A 51 4.79 12.81 25.36
C GLU A 51 6.27 12.54 25.01
N ASP A 52 7.21 13.24 25.67
CA ASP A 52 8.65 12.99 25.52
C ASP A 52 9.04 11.53 25.82
N SER A 53 8.19 10.80 26.57
CA SER A 53 8.34 9.38 26.85
C SER A 53 8.17 8.49 25.61
N ASP A 54 7.33 8.86 24.64
CA ASP A 54 7.15 8.05 23.42
C ASP A 54 8.41 8.11 22.54
N LEU A 55 9.07 9.27 22.49
CA LEU A 55 10.36 9.43 21.79
C LEU A 55 11.46 8.61 22.45
N ALA A 56 11.53 8.64 23.78
CA ALA A 56 12.49 7.82 24.52
C ALA A 56 12.28 6.33 24.26
N ILE A 57 11.02 5.87 24.17
CA ILE A 57 10.70 4.48 23.83
C ILE A 57 11.05 4.15 22.38
N ILE A 58 10.78 5.05 21.43
CA ILE A 58 11.16 4.87 20.02
C ILE A 58 12.68 4.80 19.86
N ASP A 59 13.42 5.66 20.58
CA ASP A 59 14.88 5.65 20.61
C ASP A 59 15.42 4.35 21.22
N ASP A 60 14.80 3.89 22.30
CA ASP A 60 15.14 2.63 22.97
C ASP A 60 14.91 1.43 22.05
N LEU A 61 13.73 1.35 21.39
CA LEU A 61 13.43 0.35 20.37
C LEU A 61 14.41 0.38 19.20
N ALA A 62 14.90 1.57 18.81
CA ALA A 62 15.92 1.69 17.79
C ALA A 62 17.30 1.20 18.26
N SER A 63 17.66 1.46 19.52
CA SER A 63 18.91 1.01 20.12
C SER A 63 18.98 -0.51 20.26
N GLU A 64 17.84 -1.16 20.48
CA GLU A 64 17.68 -2.61 20.57
C GLU A 64 17.51 -3.28 19.20
N GLY A 65 17.52 -2.50 18.11
CA GLY A 65 17.44 -3.02 16.74
C GLY A 65 16.02 -3.38 16.28
N VAL A 66 14.96 -3.04 17.02
CA VAL A 66 13.57 -3.19 16.57
C VAL A 66 13.23 -2.18 15.46
N LEU A 67 13.79 -0.98 15.56
CA LEU A 67 13.61 0.10 14.60
C LEU A 67 14.96 0.48 13.98
N ARG A 68 14.95 0.80 12.68
CA ARG A 68 16.10 1.42 12.02
C ARG A 68 15.95 2.92 11.96
N ARG A 69 17.01 3.63 12.32
CA ARG A 69 17.12 5.07 12.08
C ARG A 69 17.79 5.34 10.72
N ASP A 70 17.14 6.11 9.86
CA ASP A 70 17.69 6.58 8.58
C ASP A 70 17.20 8.00 8.27
N ASN A 71 18.11 8.90 7.87
CA ASN A 71 17.83 10.31 7.59
C ASN A 71 16.98 11.03 8.65
N GLY A 72 17.21 10.72 9.94
CA GLY A 72 16.47 11.31 11.06
C GLY A 72 15.08 10.73 11.29
N LYS A 73 14.64 9.74 10.49
CA LYS A 73 13.37 9.02 10.64
C LYS A 73 13.60 7.62 11.16
N TYR A 74 12.57 7.04 11.77
CA TYR A 74 12.60 5.68 12.33
C TYR A 74 11.72 4.78 11.47
N TYR A 75 12.16 3.57 11.19
CA TYR A 75 11.45 2.63 10.33
C TYR A 75 11.39 1.26 10.99
N PHE A 76 10.21 0.65 11.02
CA PHE A 76 10.10 -0.76 11.36
C PHE A 76 10.39 -1.62 10.14
N ARG A 77 11.37 -2.51 10.24
CA ARG A 77 11.65 -3.52 9.21
C ARG A 77 11.50 -4.89 9.86
N LEU A 78 10.70 -5.76 9.26
CA LEU A 78 10.50 -7.11 9.80
C LEU A 78 11.83 -7.88 9.96
N VAL A 79 12.78 -7.66 9.05
CA VAL A 79 14.13 -8.27 9.15
C VAL A 79 14.86 -7.82 10.41
N ASP A 80 14.80 -6.53 10.74
CA ASP A 80 15.46 -5.98 11.92
C ASP A 80 14.77 -6.49 13.19
N TYR A 81 13.44 -6.54 13.19
CA TYR A 81 12.66 -7.10 14.29
C TYR A 81 13.00 -8.58 14.55
N VAL A 82 13.14 -9.39 13.50
CA VAL A 82 13.50 -10.82 13.61
C VAL A 82 14.93 -11.00 14.13
N GLU A 83 15.84 -10.09 13.79
CA GLU A 83 17.21 -10.10 14.28
C GLU A 83 17.34 -9.47 15.69
N SER A 84 16.27 -8.84 16.20
CA SER A 84 16.23 -8.23 17.54
C SER A 84 15.97 -9.24 18.67
N GLU A 85 16.31 -8.85 19.90
CA GLU A 85 16.06 -9.66 21.10
C GLU A 85 14.56 -9.88 21.40
N HIS A 86 13.67 -9.09 20.81
CA HIS A 86 12.21 -9.19 20.99
C HIS A 86 11.56 -10.32 20.18
N TRP A 87 12.27 -10.84 19.16
CA TRP A 87 11.73 -11.87 18.28
C TRP A 87 11.38 -13.16 19.01
N GLY A 88 12.13 -13.52 20.05
CA GLY A 88 12.07 -14.85 20.65
C GLY A 88 10.70 -15.27 21.19
N ARG A 89 9.85 -14.32 21.60
CA ARG A 89 8.46 -14.62 22.03
C ARG A 89 7.57 -14.95 20.83
N ASP A 90 7.59 -14.11 19.81
CA ASP A 90 6.76 -14.26 18.62
C ASP A 90 7.22 -15.46 17.79
N GLU A 91 8.53 -15.73 17.74
CA GLU A 91 9.11 -16.90 17.10
C GLU A 91 8.54 -18.22 17.64
N LYS A 92 8.41 -18.33 18.97
CA LYS A 92 7.85 -19.53 19.61
C LYS A 92 6.41 -19.75 19.20
N ILE A 93 5.59 -18.70 19.22
CA ILE A 93 4.18 -18.77 18.83
C ILE A 93 4.06 -19.13 17.36
N ILE A 94 4.82 -18.45 16.50
CA ILE A 94 4.82 -18.69 15.05
C ILE A 94 5.29 -20.11 14.75
N SER A 95 6.32 -20.61 15.43
CA SER A 95 6.83 -21.98 15.27
C SER A 95 5.81 -23.04 15.69
N THR A 96 4.97 -22.75 16.68
CA THR A 96 3.84 -23.61 17.08
C THR A 96 2.73 -23.60 16.03
N LEU A 97 2.38 -22.42 15.52
CA LEU A 97 1.28 -22.27 14.55
C LEU A 97 1.64 -22.81 13.17
N PHE A 98 2.90 -22.72 12.75
CA PHE A 98 3.30 -22.97 11.37
C PHE A 98 3.00 -24.41 10.88
N PRO A 99 3.33 -25.49 11.62
CA PRO A 99 2.90 -26.85 11.26
C PRO A 99 1.38 -26.97 11.18
N LYS A 100 0.65 -26.30 12.09
CA LYS A 100 -0.80 -26.35 12.14
C LYS A 100 -1.45 -25.68 10.94
N LEU A 101 -0.92 -24.55 10.49
CA LEU A 101 -1.39 -23.86 9.28
C LEU A 101 -1.33 -24.79 8.05
N ARG A 102 -0.32 -25.68 7.96
CA ARG A 102 -0.28 -26.70 6.89
C ARG A 102 -1.39 -27.73 7.02
N SER A 103 -1.65 -28.22 8.23
CA SER A 103 -2.77 -29.15 8.48
C SER A 103 -4.12 -28.50 8.17
N ILE A 104 -4.31 -27.24 8.58
CA ILE A 104 -5.50 -26.44 8.27
C ILE A 104 -5.64 -26.28 6.74
N ARG A 105 -4.54 -26.03 6.02
CA ARG A 105 -4.58 -25.94 4.55
C ARG A 105 -5.03 -27.24 3.89
N GLN A 106 -4.67 -28.39 4.45
CA GLN A 106 -5.12 -29.69 3.96
C GLN A 106 -6.62 -29.90 4.21
N GLN A 107 -7.10 -29.49 5.39
CA GLN A 107 -8.48 -29.67 5.82
C GLN A 107 -9.45 -28.68 5.12
N TYR A 108 -9.11 -27.38 5.11
CA TYR A 108 -10.00 -26.31 4.63
C TYR A 108 -9.75 -25.89 3.18
N ARG A 109 -8.64 -26.35 2.58
CA ARG A 109 -8.19 -25.90 1.25
C ARG A 109 -8.04 -24.37 1.22
N GLU A 110 -8.71 -23.68 0.30
CA GLU A 110 -8.70 -22.21 0.21
C GLU A 110 -9.86 -21.55 0.96
N LYS A 111 -10.69 -22.34 1.66
CA LYS A 111 -11.83 -21.80 2.42
C LYS A 111 -11.35 -21.12 3.70
N SER A 112 -12.15 -20.17 4.17
CA SER A 112 -11.94 -19.50 5.44
C SER A 112 -12.22 -20.43 6.62
N PHE A 113 -11.54 -20.20 7.73
CA PHE A 113 -11.67 -20.92 8.99
C PHE A 113 -11.69 -19.92 10.17
N PRO A 114 -12.38 -20.25 11.28
CA PRO A 114 -12.48 -19.41 12.47
C PRO A 114 -11.12 -19.18 13.17
N ILE A 115 -10.90 -17.98 13.72
CA ILE A 115 -9.67 -17.64 14.47
C ILE A 115 -9.46 -18.55 15.69
N GLU A 116 -10.54 -19.05 16.28
CA GLU A 116 -10.55 -19.94 17.44
C GLU A 116 -9.71 -21.20 17.21
N ILE A 117 -9.61 -21.65 15.95
CA ILE A 117 -8.78 -22.81 15.57
C ILE A 117 -7.30 -22.52 15.81
N LEU A 118 -6.83 -21.28 15.59
CA LEU A 118 -5.45 -20.92 15.90
C LEU A 118 -5.26 -20.67 17.39
N GLN A 119 -6.25 -20.06 18.04
CA GLN A 119 -6.22 -19.76 19.47
C GLN A 119 -6.02 -21.01 20.33
N ASN A 120 -6.72 -22.09 19.98
CA ASN A 120 -6.66 -23.35 20.73
C ASN A 120 -5.31 -24.07 20.63
N GLU A 121 -4.42 -23.61 19.76
CA GLU A 121 -3.12 -24.24 19.49
C GLU A 121 -1.96 -23.42 20.09
N LEU A 122 -2.28 -22.31 20.77
CA LEU A 122 -1.29 -21.43 21.37
C LEU A 122 -0.79 -21.97 22.72
N PRO A 123 0.46 -21.69 23.10
CA PRO A 123 0.94 -21.91 24.46
C PRO A 123 0.05 -21.20 25.51
N GLU A 124 -0.12 -21.78 26.70
CA GLU A 124 -1.03 -21.29 27.77
C GLU A 124 -0.80 -19.81 28.16
N ASN A 125 0.44 -19.31 28.03
CA ASN A 125 0.81 -17.93 28.38
C ASN A 125 0.67 -16.93 27.22
N THR A 126 0.04 -17.33 26.11
CA THR A 126 -0.12 -16.46 24.93
C THR A 126 -1.28 -15.50 25.15
N THR A 127 -0.99 -14.20 25.15
CA THR A 127 -2.01 -13.16 25.31
C THR A 127 -2.73 -12.89 24.00
N SER A 128 -3.89 -12.22 24.07
CA SER A 128 -4.58 -11.78 22.85
C SER A 128 -3.75 -10.78 22.03
N GLU A 129 -2.88 -10.00 22.68
CA GLU A 129 -1.98 -9.04 22.03
C GLU A 129 -0.89 -9.80 21.24
N ASP A 130 -0.28 -10.81 21.85
CA ASP A 130 0.70 -11.67 21.17
C ASP A 130 0.12 -12.32 19.92
N LEU A 131 -1.10 -12.85 20.03
CA LEU A 131 -1.78 -13.45 18.90
C LEU A 131 -2.01 -12.42 17.78
N THR A 132 -2.49 -11.22 18.11
CA THR A 132 -2.68 -10.17 17.10
C THR A 132 -1.36 -9.83 16.40
N ARG A 133 -0.28 -9.60 17.15
CA ARG A 133 1.04 -9.30 16.59
C ARG A 133 1.53 -10.42 15.65
N VAL A 134 1.41 -11.67 16.07
CA VAL A 134 1.79 -12.84 15.27
C VAL A 134 0.94 -12.98 14.01
N LEU A 135 -0.38 -12.77 14.10
CA LEU A 135 -1.26 -12.83 12.92
C LEU A 135 -0.92 -11.74 11.90
N ILE A 136 -0.58 -10.54 12.35
CA ILE A 136 -0.08 -9.47 11.47
C ILE A 136 1.18 -9.91 10.74
N ILE A 137 2.14 -10.49 11.46
CA ILE A 137 3.40 -10.98 10.87
C ILE A 137 3.11 -12.10 9.87
N LEU A 138 2.25 -13.05 10.22
CA LEU A 138 1.87 -14.16 9.34
C LEU A 138 1.12 -13.68 8.09
N GLU A 139 0.26 -12.67 8.20
CA GLU A 139 -0.40 -12.03 7.05
C GLU A 139 0.60 -11.30 6.14
N ARG A 140 1.60 -10.64 6.73
CA ARG A 140 2.64 -9.92 5.98
C ARG A 140 3.66 -10.85 5.34
N LEU A 141 3.93 -12.01 5.93
CA LEU A 141 4.61 -13.14 5.27
C LEU A 141 3.65 -13.93 4.35
N ASN A 142 2.36 -13.57 4.41
CA ASN A 142 1.26 -14.11 3.63
C ASN A 142 1.20 -15.65 3.73
N LEU A 143 1.42 -16.11 4.96
CA LEU A 143 1.18 -17.46 5.42
C LEU A 143 -0.30 -17.65 5.78
N ILE A 144 -1.04 -16.56 5.98
CA ILE A 144 -2.50 -16.50 6.16
C ILE A 144 -3.07 -15.25 5.45
N ASP A 145 -4.38 -15.26 5.17
CA ASP A 145 -5.14 -14.11 4.67
C ASP A 145 -6.38 -13.87 5.55
N GLY A 146 -6.51 -12.71 6.18
CA GLY A 146 -7.74 -12.28 6.85
C GLY A 146 -8.90 -12.07 5.88
N ARG A 147 -10.09 -12.59 6.22
CA ARG A 147 -11.26 -12.60 5.33
C ARG A 147 -12.44 -11.77 5.83
N MET A 148 -12.78 -11.87 7.11
CA MET A 148 -13.90 -11.14 7.71
C MET A 148 -13.44 -10.37 8.94
N ARG A 149 -13.74 -9.06 8.98
CA ARG A 149 -13.46 -8.21 10.14
C ARG A 149 -14.58 -8.33 11.16
N ASP A 150 -14.22 -8.44 12.42
CA ASP A 150 -15.18 -8.31 13.51
C ASP A 150 -15.43 -6.82 13.77
N GLN A 151 -16.69 -6.40 13.65
CA GLN A 151 -17.11 -5.00 13.82
C GLN A 151 -17.05 -4.53 15.28
N ASN A 152 -16.98 -5.47 16.24
CA ASN A 152 -16.94 -5.17 17.68
C ASN A 152 -15.53 -5.24 18.26
N CYS A 153 -14.52 -5.57 17.45
CA CYS A 153 -13.14 -5.67 17.87
C CYS A 153 -12.31 -4.46 17.41
N PRO A 154 -11.14 -4.23 18.03
CA PRO A 154 -10.20 -3.19 17.59
C PRO A 154 -9.90 -3.28 16.09
N PRO A 155 -9.50 -2.16 15.45
CA PRO A 155 -9.11 -2.14 14.04
C PRO A 155 -8.14 -3.28 13.73
N ASN A 156 -8.37 -3.95 12.60
CA ASN A 156 -7.55 -5.04 12.05
C ASN A 156 -7.63 -6.42 12.70
N ARG A 157 -8.64 -6.69 13.54
CA ARG A 157 -8.91 -8.06 14.00
C ARG A 157 -9.87 -8.78 13.04
N TYR A 158 -9.38 -9.85 12.41
CA TYR A 158 -10.23 -10.72 11.59
C TYR A 158 -10.78 -11.89 12.43
N SER A 159 -12.06 -12.18 12.25
CA SER A 159 -12.72 -13.36 12.87
C SER A 159 -12.47 -14.65 12.10
N THR A 160 -12.06 -14.53 10.83
CA THR A 160 -11.74 -15.69 9.99
C THR A 160 -10.54 -15.42 9.09
N TYR A 161 -9.78 -16.50 8.84
CA TYR A 161 -8.58 -16.50 8.02
C TYR A 161 -8.67 -17.59 6.94
N SER A 162 -7.88 -17.51 5.89
CA SER A 162 -7.60 -18.63 4.99
C SER A 162 -6.09 -18.86 4.90
N VAL A 163 -5.66 -20.09 4.57
CA VAL A 163 -4.24 -20.40 4.36
C VAL A 163 -3.94 -20.45 2.85
N PRO A 164 -3.03 -19.63 2.31
CA PRO A 164 -2.62 -19.70 0.92
C PRO A 164 -1.85 -20.98 0.56
N GLU A 165 -1.87 -21.40 -0.71
CA GLU A 165 -1.14 -22.60 -1.19
C GLU A 165 0.38 -22.50 -0.92
N ARG A 166 0.93 -21.29 -0.97
CA ARG A 166 2.36 -21.07 -0.86
C ARG A 166 2.99 -21.45 0.47
N ILE A 167 2.20 -21.69 1.52
CA ILE A 167 2.73 -22.21 2.79
C ILE A 167 3.50 -23.52 2.60
N ARG A 168 3.21 -24.26 1.52
CA ARG A 168 3.90 -25.48 1.12
C ARG A 168 5.32 -25.25 0.60
N TYR A 169 5.64 -24.04 0.16
CA TYR A 169 6.95 -23.70 -0.40
C TYR A 169 8.00 -23.37 0.66
N PHE A 170 7.57 -23.08 1.89
CA PHE A 170 8.47 -22.77 2.99
C PHE A 170 8.58 -23.97 3.90
N LYS A 171 9.78 -24.44 4.23
CA LYS A 171 10.01 -25.55 5.17
C LYS A 171 9.77 -25.11 6.60
N ASN A 172 10.13 -23.88 6.94
CA ASN A 172 9.97 -23.27 8.24
C ASN A 172 9.83 -21.74 8.11
N VAL A 173 9.62 -21.08 9.24
CA VAL A 173 9.40 -19.65 9.34
C VAL A 173 10.67 -18.85 9.00
N PRO A 174 11.88 -19.23 9.46
CA PRO A 174 13.11 -18.60 9.01
C PRO A 174 13.27 -18.57 7.48
N GLU A 175 12.90 -19.63 6.77
CA GLU A 175 12.92 -19.65 5.30
C GLU A 175 11.91 -18.69 4.67
N ALA A 176 10.70 -18.58 5.25
CA ALA A 176 9.71 -17.60 4.81
C ALA A 176 10.21 -16.16 4.99
N ILE A 177 10.87 -15.88 6.12
CA ILE A 177 11.47 -14.57 6.41
C ILE A 177 12.68 -14.30 5.51
N ALA A 178 13.57 -15.28 5.32
CA ALA A 178 14.75 -15.16 4.46
C ALA A 178 14.36 -14.94 2.98
N ARG A 179 13.26 -15.55 2.53
CA ARG A 179 12.72 -15.31 1.20
C ARG A 179 12.09 -13.92 1.09
N ALA A 180 11.35 -13.48 2.11
CA ALA A 180 10.88 -12.09 2.19
C ALA A 180 12.04 -11.07 2.13
N ARG A 181 13.19 -11.41 2.74
CA ARG A 181 14.44 -10.62 2.67
C ARG A 181 15.05 -10.58 1.27
N GLN A 182 15.09 -11.70 0.54
CA GLN A 182 15.62 -11.78 -0.83
C GLN A 182 14.70 -11.11 -1.86
N GLU A 183 13.39 -11.20 -1.67
CA GLU A 183 12.40 -10.57 -2.54
C GLU A 183 12.24 -9.05 -2.25
N GLY A 184 13.13 -8.51 -1.40
CA GLY A 184 13.22 -7.10 -1.06
C GLY A 184 12.05 -6.57 -0.25
N HIS A 185 11.27 -7.42 0.43
CA HIS A 185 10.00 -7.04 1.08
C HIS A 185 9.08 -6.16 0.21
N HIS A 186 9.24 -6.15 -1.13
CA HIS A 186 8.39 -5.34 -2.01
C HIS A 186 7.14 -6.09 -2.48
N GLU A 187 7.07 -7.39 -2.24
CA GLU A 187 5.86 -8.15 -2.52
C GLU A 187 5.69 -9.32 -1.57
N PHE A 188 4.89 -9.13 -0.53
CA PHE A 188 4.16 -10.26 0.04
C PHE A 188 2.67 -9.99 0.22
N VAL A 189 2.12 -8.92 -0.36
CA VAL A 189 0.67 -8.74 -0.50
C VAL A 189 0.25 -9.11 -1.93
N ARG A 190 -0.59 -10.14 -2.02
CA ARG A 190 -1.22 -10.76 -3.22
C ARG A 190 -0.40 -11.76 -4.03
N LYS A 191 -0.56 -13.04 -3.66
CA LYS A 191 -0.58 -14.13 -4.64
C LYS A 191 -1.46 -15.30 -4.22
N SER A 192 -2.77 -15.11 -4.35
CA SER A 192 -3.80 -16.10 -4.70
C SER A 192 -5.14 -15.36 -4.58
N LYS A 193 -5.62 -14.70 -5.63
CA LYS A 193 -5.98 -15.30 -6.92
C LYS A 193 -5.20 -14.66 -8.06
N ASN A 194 -4.63 -15.51 -8.91
CA ASN A 194 -4.03 -15.22 -10.22
C ASN A 194 -3.26 -13.89 -10.38
N THR A 195 -1.92 -14.01 -10.44
CA THR A 195 -0.95 -13.32 -11.33
C THR A 195 0.40 -13.13 -10.63
N ASN A 196 1.46 -12.99 -11.43
CA ASN A 196 2.85 -13.23 -11.05
C ASN A 196 3.61 -12.06 -10.37
N SER A 197 3.85 -12.18 -9.06
CA SER A 197 4.90 -11.61 -8.17
C SER A 197 6.36 -12.19 -8.31
N PRO A 198 7.47 -11.77 -7.61
CA PRO A 198 8.18 -10.46 -7.35
C PRO A 198 9.71 -10.31 -7.60
N ALA A 199 10.27 -9.06 -7.52
CA ALA A 199 11.24 -8.55 -6.49
C ALA A 199 12.32 -7.49 -6.93
N SER A 200 12.41 -6.34 -6.22
CA SER A 200 13.61 -5.52 -5.79
C SER A 200 13.50 -3.97 -5.95
N PRO A 201 13.92 -3.15 -4.95
CA PRO A 201 13.91 -1.67 -4.98
C PRO A 201 15.23 -0.96 -5.36
N ALA A 202 16.21 -1.65 -5.94
CA ALA A 202 17.39 -0.99 -6.53
C ALA A 202 17.22 -0.62 -8.01
N SER A 203 16.04 -0.86 -8.56
CA SER A 203 15.76 -0.62 -9.97
C SER A 203 14.28 -0.27 -10.12
N LEU A 204 13.96 1.02 -10.00
CA LEU A 204 12.86 1.58 -10.79
C LEU A 204 13.33 1.85 -12.25
N PHE A 205 14.52 1.29 -12.61
CA PHE A 205 15.21 1.22 -13.91
C PHE A 205 15.84 -0.21 -14.32
N GLY A 206 15.33 -1.39 -13.96
CA GLY A 206 15.10 -2.54 -14.88
C GLY A 206 14.26 -3.67 -14.24
N SER A 207 13.03 -4.06 -14.68
CA SER A 207 12.53 -5.46 -14.52
C SER A 207 11.18 -5.83 -15.20
N ARG A 208 11.26 -6.95 -15.95
CA ARG A 208 10.26 -7.64 -16.79
C ARG A 208 8.93 -8.03 -16.12
N LEU A 209 7.82 -7.73 -16.79
CA LEU A 209 6.47 -8.23 -16.49
C LEU A 209 6.04 -9.33 -17.50
N SER A 210 6.18 -10.62 -17.19
CA SER A 210 5.81 -11.67 -18.15
C SER A 210 4.29 -11.93 -18.20
N TRP A 211 3.62 -11.47 -19.25
CA TRP A 211 2.31 -12.00 -19.67
C TRP A 211 2.50 -12.88 -20.91
N PHE A 212 1.98 -14.12 -20.88
CA PHE A 212 2.00 -15.12 -21.96
C PHE A 212 3.37 -15.61 -22.45
N GLY A 213 4.16 -16.33 -21.63
CA GLY A 213 5.10 -17.36 -22.12
C GLY A 213 6.23 -16.95 -23.09
N GLN A 214 6.34 -15.68 -23.47
CA GLN A 214 7.44 -15.07 -24.19
C GLN A 214 7.94 -13.92 -23.35
N SER A 215 9.23 -13.95 -23.02
CA SER A 215 9.91 -12.89 -22.30
C SER A 215 10.06 -11.67 -23.20
N VAL A 216 9.07 -10.78 -23.18
CA VAL A 216 9.20 -9.44 -23.75
C VAL A 216 9.97 -8.59 -22.73
N ASP A 217 11.07 -7.98 -23.14
CA ASP A 217 11.78 -6.97 -22.33
C ASP A 217 10.87 -5.75 -22.18
N HIS A 218 10.14 -5.68 -21.07
CA HIS A 218 9.45 -4.47 -20.67
C HIS A 218 10.50 -3.51 -20.11
N ALA A 219 10.86 -2.49 -20.88
CA ALA A 219 11.48 -1.28 -20.32
C ALA A 219 10.62 -0.81 -19.15
N GLU A 220 11.17 -0.46 -17.99
CA GLU A 220 10.26 -0.12 -16.90
C GLU A 220 9.43 1.10 -17.19
N TYR A 221 8.26 1.04 -16.59
CA TYR A 221 7.36 2.12 -16.54
C TYR A 221 7.87 3.20 -15.57
N THR A 222 8.60 4.18 -16.10
CA THR A 222 8.97 5.41 -15.39
C THR A 222 7.87 6.45 -15.47
N LEU A 223 7.45 7.06 -14.36
CA LEU A 223 6.45 8.14 -14.39
C LEU A 223 6.85 9.24 -15.38
N HIS A 224 5.87 9.78 -16.10
CA HIS A 224 6.08 10.96 -16.94
C HIS A 224 6.72 12.08 -16.10
N GLN A 225 7.74 12.75 -16.65
CA GLN A 225 8.59 13.67 -15.89
C GLN A 225 7.78 14.74 -15.13
N GLU A 226 6.81 15.37 -15.79
CA GLU A 226 5.95 16.39 -15.16
C GLU A 226 5.11 15.85 -14.00
N VAL A 227 4.62 14.61 -14.10
CA VAL A 227 3.86 13.95 -13.02
C VAL A 227 4.79 13.58 -11.87
N SER A 228 5.98 13.08 -12.21
CA SER A 228 7.02 12.75 -11.21
C SER A 228 7.36 13.97 -10.34
N GLN A 229 7.58 15.12 -10.97
CA GLN A 229 7.96 16.37 -10.29
C GLN A 229 6.93 16.86 -9.28
N VAL A 230 5.64 16.67 -9.54
CA VAL A 230 4.56 17.23 -8.70
C VAL A 230 3.96 16.23 -7.73
N SER A 231 3.99 14.93 -8.04
CA SER A 231 3.27 13.91 -7.27
C SER A 231 4.19 13.06 -6.38
N VAL A 232 5.46 12.83 -6.76
CA VAL A 232 6.29 11.82 -6.08
C VAL A 232 6.61 12.21 -4.64
N GLN A 233 6.97 13.47 -4.38
CA GLN A 233 7.31 13.88 -3.02
C GLN A 233 6.09 13.87 -2.10
N LEU A 234 4.94 14.34 -2.59
CA LEU A 234 3.67 14.30 -1.85
C LEU A 234 3.28 12.85 -1.52
N TYR A 235 3.38 11.96 -2.50
CA TYR A 235 3.09 10.55 -2.33
C TYR A 235 4.01 9.89 -1.30
N ARG A 236 5.33 10.14 -1.40
CA ARG A 236 6.33 9.62 -0.45
C ARG A 236 6.13 10.13 0.98
N ASN A 237 5.55 11.31 1.12
CA ASN A 237 5.24 11.91 2.41
C ASN A 237 3.87 11.49 2.96
N GLY A 238 3.16 10.55 2.31
CA GLY A 238 1.84 10.08 2.75
C GLY A 238 0.68 10.99 2.37
N HIS A 239 0.93 12.08 1.64
CA HIS A 239 -0.08 13.00 1.13
C HIS A 239 -0.71 12.48 -0.17
N TYR A 240 -1.31 11.29 -0.12
CA TYR A 240 -1.78 10.54 -1.28
C TYR A 240 -2.83 11.29 -2.11
N ALA A 241 -3.85 11.85 -1.46
CA ALA A 241 -4.89 12.60 -2.14
C ALA A 241 -4.33 13.86 -2.83
N GLU A 242 -3.41 14.56 -2.16
CA GLU A 242 -2.73 15.75 -2.70
C GLU A 242 -1.82 15.38 -3.87
N ALA A 243 -1.12 14.24 -3.80
CA ALA A 243 -0.27 13.74 -4.88
C ALA A 243 -1.07 13.45 -6.15
N VAL A 244 -2.24 12.82 -6.01
CA VAL A 244 -3.17 12.58 -7.13
C VAL A 244 -3.71 13.90 -7.69
N GLU A 245 -4.12 14.81 -6.80
CA GLU A 245 -4.62 16.12 -7.21
C GLU A 245 -3.55 16.91 -7.98
N ALA A 246 -2.30 16.90 -7.51
CA ALA A 246 -1.17 17.53 -8.17
C ALA A 246 -0.93 16.95 -9.58
N GLY A 247 -0.97 15.62 -9.70
CA GLY A 247 -0.81 14.93 -10.99
C GLY A 247 -1.90 15.29 -11.99
N PHE A 248 -3.18 15.27 -11.56
CA PHE A 248 -4.29 15.66 -12.42
C PHE A 248 -4.27 17.15 -12.78
N LYS A 249 -3.89 18.03 -11.85
CA LYS A 249 -3.67 19.45 -12.15
C LYS A 249 -2.62 19.64 -13.24
N ALA A 250 -1.51 18.90 -13.19
CA ALA A 250 -0.48 18.95 -14.22
C ALA A 250 -1.04 18.55 -15.58
N VAL A 251 -1.79 17.44 -15.67
CA VAL A 251 -2.41 16.99 -16.92
C VAL A 251 -3.35 18.07 -17.50
N ILE A 252 -4.23 18.63 -16.66
CA ILE A 252 -5.18 19.68 -17.06
C ILE A 252 -4.44 20.93 -17.53
N ALA A 253 -3.38 21.34 -16.82
CA ALA A 253 -2.57 22.49 -17.19
C ALA A 253 -1.87 22.29 -18.54
N ARG A 254 -1.37 21.08 -18.82
CA ARG A 254 -0.73 20.76 -20.08
C ARG A 254 -1.70 20.80 -21.27
N VAL A 255 -2.92 20.28 -21.10
CA VAL A 255 -3.98 20.42 -22.11
C VAL A 255 -4.28 21.89 -22.37
N LYS A 256 -4.44 22.69 -21.31
CA LYS A 256 -4.68 24.14 -21.43
C LYS A 256 -3.55 24.83 -22.21
N ALA A 257 -2.30 24.52 -21.90
CA ALA A 257 -1.14 25.10 -22.59
C ALA A 257 -1.13 24.75 -24.08
N ARG A 258 -1.47 23.51 -24.46
CA ARG A 258 -1.56 23.08 -25.86
C ARG A 258 -2.67 23.80 -26.62
N LEU A 259 -3.83 24.01 -26.00
CA LEU A 259 -4.93 24.78 -26.60
C LEU A 259 -4.55 26.24 -26.82
N ILE A 260 -3.92 26.89 -25.84
CA ILE A 260 -3.44 28.27 -25.97
C ILE A 260 -2.43 28.37 -27.12
N ALA A 261 -1.48 27.43 -27.20
CA ALA A 261 -0.50 27.39 -28.28
C ALA A 261 -1.16 27.18 -29.67
N ALA A 262 -2.30 26.51 -29.72
CA ALA A 262 -3.10 26.33 -30.93
C ALA A 262 -4.00 27.53 -31.28
N GLY A 263 -4.03 28.57 -30.44
CA GLY A 263 -4.92 29.73 -30.60
C GLY A 263 -6.39 29.43 -30.28
N VAL A 264 -6.65 28.41 -29.45
CA VAL A 264 -8.00 28.02 -29.02
C VAL A 264 -8.32 28.64 -27.67
N ASP A 265 -9.49 29.28 -27.57
CA ASP A 265 -9.98 29.78 -26.29
C ASP A 265 -10.32 28.62 -25.34
N THR A 266 -9.76 28.69 -24.13
CA THR A 266 -9.87 27.64 -23.12
C THR A 266 -11.01 27.88 -22.12
N GLY A 267 -11.64 29.07 -22.14
CA GLY A 267 -12.64 29.48 -21.16
C GLY A 267 -12.17 29.31 -19.70
N ASP A 268 -13.11 28.99 -18.81
CA ASP A 268 -12.88 28.82 -17.36
C ASP A 268 -12.11 27.53 -16.98
N GLY A 269 -11.75 26.69 -17.97
CA GLY A 269 -11.07 25.41 -17.75
C GLY A 269 -12.01 24.27 -17.34
N GLY A 270 -11.42 23.13 -16.92
CA GLY A 270 -12.18 21.98 -16.41
C GLY A 270 -12.89 21.15 -17.49
N ASP A 271 -14.13 20.74 -17.24
CA ASP A 271 -14.86 19.76 -18.06
C ASP A 271 -15.14 20.27 -19.47
N GLY A 272 -15.59 21.53 -19.57
CA GLY A 272 -15.87 22.19 -20.84
C GLY A 272 -14.62 22.30 -21.72
N MET A 273 -13.47 22.63 -21.11
CA MET A 273 -12.19 22.68 -21.81
C MET A 273 -11.79 21.32 -22.40
N MET A 274 -12.05 20.21 -21.70
CA MET A 274 -11.79 18.88 -22.26
C MET A 274 -12.67 18.59 -23.48
N GLY A 275 -13.93 19.04 -23.47
CA GLY A 275 -14.81 18.96 -24.64
C GLY A 275 -14.31 19.79 -25.83
N VAL A 276 -13.75 20.97 -25.56
CA VAL A 276 -13.08 21.79 -26.58
C VAL A 276 -11.81 21.12 -27.09
N ALA A 277 -11.06 20.41 -26.25
CA ALA A 277 -9.80 19.80 -26.63
C ALA A 277 -9.94 18.55 -27.50
N PHE A 278 -10.87 17.65 -27.19
CA PHE A 278 -10.82 16.26 -27.69
C PHE A 278 -12.08 15.77 -28.39
N ALA A 279 -13.24 16.44 -28.26
CA ALA A 279 -14.49 15.94 -28.82
C ALA A 279 -14.46 15.84 -30.36
N CYS A 280 -14.79 14.65 -30.88
CA CYS A 280 -14.62 14.29 -32.29
C CYS A 280 -15.93 13.94 -33.03
N ASP A 281 -17.10 14.15 -32.42
CA ASP A 281 -18.38 13.73 -33.03
C ASP A 281 -18.90 14.66 -34.14
N LYS A 282 -18.51 15.94 -34.12
CA LYS A 282 -19.03 16.97 -35.05
C LYS A 282 -17.95 17.77 -35.76
N ARG A 283 -16.70 17.65 -35.31
CA ARG A 283 -15.56 18.43 -35.79
C ARG A 283 -14.26 17.72 -35.49
N VAL A 284 -13.23 18.08 -36.24
CA VAL A 284 -11.85 17.69 -35.91
C VAL A 284 -11.44 18.41 -34.63
N PRO A 285 -11.05 17.68 -33.56
CA PRO A 285 -10.61 18.29 -32.31
C PRO A 285 -9.22 18.94 -32.45
N PRO A 286 -8.92 19.99 -31.67
CA PRO A 286 -7.58 20.59 -31.63
C PRO A 286 -6.50 19.60 -31.21
N ILE A 287 -6.80 18.62 -30.37
CA ILE A 287 -5.87 17.57 -29.97
C ILE A 287 -6.42 16.21 -30.40
N ARG A 288 -5.67 15.52 -31.25
CA ARG A 288 -6.02 14.18 -31.75
C ARG A 288 -4.92 13.17 -31.45
N PHE A 289 -5.32 11.95 -31.09
CA PHE A 289 -4.40 10.85 -30.79
C PHE A 289 -4.17 9.91 -31.99
N ASN A 290 -5.01 10.01 -33.02
CA ASN A 290 -4.95 9.22 -34.25
C ASN A 290 -5.48 10.06 -35.44
N ALA A 291 -5.64 9.43 -36.61
CA ALA A 291 -6.01 10.13 -37.84
C ALA A 291 -7.51 10.52 -37.94
N LEU A 292 -8.38 9.94 -37.10
CA LEU A 292 -9.85 10.13 -37.12
C LEU A 292 -10.50 9.81 -38.47
N SER A 293 -9.94 8.86 -39.20
CA SER A 293 -10.38 8.44 -40.54
C SER A 293 -11.34 7.25 -40.52
N THR A 294 -11.34 6.46 -39.44
CA THR A 294 -12.24 5.30 -39.29
C THR A 294 -13.14 5.42 -38.06
N GLN A 295 -14.22 4.64 -38.01
CA GLN A 295 -15.09 4.58 -36.84
C GLN A 295 -14.33 4.09 -35.59
N GLU A 296 -13.42 3.13 -35.76
CA GLU A 296 -12.59 2.62 -34.67
C GLU A 296 -11.68 3.71 -34.09
N GLU A 297 -11.08 4.54 -34.96
CA GLU A 297 -10.26 5.68 -34.54
C GLU A 297 -11.09 6.76 -33.81
N LEU A 298 -12.32 7.02 -34.27
CA LEU A 298 -13.25 7.92 -33.58
C LEU A 298 -13.64 7.38 -32.20
N ASP A 299 -13.87 6.08 -32.09
CA ASP A 299 -14.23 5.43 -30.83
C ASP A 299 -13.04 5.43 -29.84
N GLU A 300 -11.82 5.19 -30.32
CA GLU A 300 -10.58 5.30 -29.54
C GLU A 300 -10.39 6.74 -29.01
N GLN A 301 -10.49 7.74 -29.89
CA GLN A 301 -10.40 9.15 -29.52
C GLN A 301 -11.45 9.49 -28.44
N ARG A 302 -12.69 9.02 -28.60
CA ARG A 302 -13.78 9.24 -27.64
C ARG A 302 -13.49 8.56 -26.29
N GLY A 303 -12.95 7.33 -26.31
CA GLY A 303 -12.55 6.61 -25.11
C GLY A 303 -11.47 7.37 -24.33
N ILE A 304 -10.41 7.82 -25.00
CA ILE A 304 -9.34 8.60 -24.38
C ILE A 304 -9.87 9.94 -23.86
N PHE A 305 -10.70 10.63 -24.63
CA PHE A 305 -11.39 11.86 -24.19
C PHE A 305 -12.13 11.65 -22.87
N PHE A 306 -12.87 10.55 -22.70
CA PHE A 306 -13.58 10.27 -21.46
C PHE A 306 -12.65 10.02 -20.27
N LEU A 307 -11.44 9.50 -20.47
CA LEU A 307 -10.43 9.44 -19.40
C LEU A 307 -10.02 10.85 -18.94
N PHE A 308 -9.77 11.76 -19.89
CA PHE A 308 -9.47 13.17 -19.58
C PHE A 308 -10.62 13.88 -18.84
N LYS A 309 -11.88 13.63 -19.25
CA LYS A 309 -13.05 14.12 -18.49
C LYS A 309 -13.09 13.53 -17.07
N GLY A 310 -12.84 12.22 -16.96
CA GLY A 310 -12.88 11.49 -15.70
C GLY A 310 -11.98 12.10 -14.63
N ILE A 311 -10.73 12.46 -14.99
CA ILE A 311 -9.79 13.05 -14.03
C ILE A 311 -10.24 14.43 -13.52
N VAL A 312 -10.95 15.21 -14.34
CA VAL A 312 -11.51 16.50 -13.92
C VAL A 312 -12.59 16.29 -12.87
N GLY A 313 -13.48 15.31 -13.07
CA GLY A 313 -14.53 14.97 -12.12
C GLY A 313 -13.99 14.42 -10.79
N ILE A 314 -12.92 13.61 -10.84
CA ILE A 314 -12.26 13.08 -9.64
C ILE A 314 -11.62 14.22 -8.84
N ARG A 315 -10.96 15.17 -9.51
CA ARG A 315 -10.36 16.36 -8.88
C ARG A 315 -11.41 17.31 -8.30
N ASN A 316 -12.65 17.32 -8.81
CA ASN A 316 -13.69 18.24 -8.36
C ASN A 316 -14.43 17.77 -7.08
N ARG A 317 -14.29 16.50 -6.68
CA ARG A 317 -14.70 16.05 -5.35
C ARG A 317 -13.65 16.50 -4.35
N LYS A 318 -14.04 17.27 -3.32
CA LYS A 318 -13.16 17.70 -2.22
C LYS A 318 -12.28 16.52 -1.80
N ALA A 319 -10.98 16.59 -2.10
CA ALA A 319 -10.04 15.48 -1.91
C ALA A 319 -10.01 14.97 -0.46
N HIS A 320 -10.37 15.83 0.51
CA HIS A 320 -10.47 15.50 1.94
C HIS A 320 -11.62 14.52 2.29
N GLU A 321 -12.68 14.45 1.48
CA GLU A 321 -13.83 13.54 1.71
C GLU A 321 -13.67 12.19 0.99
N ASN A 322 -12.70 12.08 0.08
CA ASN A 322 -12.46 10.87 -0.70
C ASN A 322 -11.64 9.86 0.12
N VAL A 323 -12.32 9.07 0.96
CA VAL A 323 -11.73 7.94 1.70
C VAL A 323 -10.93 7.00 0.77
N VAL A 324 -11.34 6.92 -0.50
CA VAL A 324 -10.70 6.17 -1.59
C VAL A 324 -9.26 6.61 -1.87
N LEU A 325 -8.93 7.89 -1.72
CA LEU A 325 -7.62 8.47 -2.04
C LEU A 325 -6.68 8.54 -0.83
N LYS A 326 -7.09 8.00 0.32
CA LYS A 326 -6.24 7.82 1.50
C LYS A 326 -5.43 6.51 1.43
N ASP A 327 -5.76 5.64 0.48
CA ASP A 327 -5.04 4.40 0.20
C ASP A 327 -3.89 4.67 -0.77
N SER A 328 -2.69 4.25 -0.39
CA SER A 328 -1.46 4.49 -1.16
C SER A 328 -1.51 3.80 -2.53
N HIS A 329 -1.97 2.55 -2.60
CA HIS A 329 -2.04 1.80 -3.86
C HIS A 329 -3.00 2.47 -4.86
N ARG A 330 -4.19 2.86 -4.41
CA ARG A 330 -5.14 3.60 -5.25
C ARG A 330 -4.58 4.94 -5.70
N ALA A 331 -3.90 5.66 -4.82
CA ALA A 331 -3.27 6.91 -5.20
C ALA A 331 -2.18 6.69 -6.26
N ALA A 332 -1.39 5.62 -6.15
CA ALA A 332 -0.42 5.25 -7.18
C ALA A 332 -1.10 4.94 -8.51
N GLU A 333 -2.20 4.17 -8.53
CA GLU A 333 -2.98 3.89 -9.75
C GLU A 333 -3.45 5.18 -10.44
N TYR A 334 -3.93 6.17 -9.67
CA TYR A 334 -4.32 7.46 -10.22
C TYR A 334 -3.14 8.31 -10.69
N ILE A 335 -1.99 8.24 -10.03
CA ILE A 335 -0.74 8.88 -10.50
C ILE A 335 -0.25 8.22 -11.79
N TYR A 336 -0.36 6.90 -11.92
CA TYR A 336 -0.05 6.18 -13.16
C TYR A 336 -1.03 6.53 -14.28
N LEU A 337 -2.31 6.70 -13.97
CA LEU A 337 -3.29 7.24 -14.93
C LEU A 337 -2.86 8.63 -15.40
N ALA A 338 -2.48 9.54 -14.49
CA ALA A 338 -2.00 10.86 -14.87
C ALA A 338 -0.75 10.77 -15.79
N SER A 339 0.19 9.88 -15.47
CA SER A 339 1.38 9.61 -16.28
C SER A 339 1.04 9.08 -17.66
N LEU A 340 0.09 8.14 -17.77
CA LEU A 340 -0.39 7.62 -19.06
C LEU A 340 -1.00 8.74 -19.90
N LEU A 341 -1.87 9.57 -19.32
CA LEU A 341 -2.49 10.69 -20.03
C LEU A 341 -1.45 11.71 -20.52
N MET A 342 -0.40 11.98 -19.74
CA MET A 342 0.70 12.83 -20.22
C MET A 342 1.44 12.23 -21.41
N ARG A 343 1.71 10.92 -21.42
CA ARG A 343 2.36 10.26 -22.56
C ARG A 343 1.48 10.23 -23.79
N LEU A 344 0.17 10.07 -23.62
CA LEU A 344 -0.78 10.22 -24.72
C LEU A 344 -0.72 11.64 -25.30
N LEU A 345 -0.54 12.67 -24.46
CA LEU A 345 -0.31 14.03 -24.95
C LEU A 345 1.03 14.19 -25.68
N ASP A 346 2.10 13.53 -25.23
CA ASP A 346 3.42 13.58 -25.89
C ASP A 346 3.36 13.11 -27.34
N VAL A 347 2.59 12.05 -27.60
CA VAL A 347 2.44 11.45 -28.94
C VAL A 347 1.25 12.00 -29.72
N SER A 348 0.45 12.88 -29.11
CA SER A 348 -0.70 13.51 -29.77
C SER A 348 -0.29 14.64 -30.70
N GLU A 349 -1.08 14.82 -31.75
CA GLU A 349 -0.96 15.98 -32.62
C GLU A 349 -1.86 17.12 -32.12
N THR A 350 -1.32 18.35 -32.13
CA THR A 350 -2.10 19.55 -31.85
C THR A 350 -2.24 20.38 -33.12
N LEU A 351 -3.48 20.55 -33.54
CA LEU A 351 -3.89 21.28 -34.73
C LEU A 351 -4.19 22.74 -34.36
N PRO A 352 -3.82 23.72 -35.22
CA PRO A 352 -4.19 25.11 -35.01
C PRO A 352 -5.71 25.30 -35.10
N ALA A 353 -6.23 26.35 -34.46
CA ALA A 353 -7.67 26.67 -34.48
C ALA A 353 -8.25 26.78 -35.90
N SER A 354 -7.44 27.16 -36.90
CA SER A 354 -7.85 27.24 -38.31
C SER A 354 -8.07 25.88 -38.98
N ALA A 355 -7.54 24.78 -38.41
CA ALA A 355 -7.62 23.44 -38.97
C ALA A 355 -8.82 22.62 -38.42
N THR A 356 -9.54 23.10 -37.40
CA THR A 356 -10.71 22.42 -36.85
C THR A 356 -11.92 22.62 -37.77
N LYS A 357 -12.10 21.72 -38.73
CA LYS A 357 -13.24 21.71 -39.66
C LYS A 357 -14.38 20.83 -39.14
N PRO A 358 -15.64 21.07 -39.57
CA PRO A 358 -16.74 20.12 -39.35
C PRO A 358 -16.36 18.76 -39.92
N LEU A 359 -16.67 17.69 -39.18
CA LEU A 359 -16.60 16.32 -39.73
C LEU A 359 -17.91 16.05 -40.50
N PRO A 360 -17.84 15.31 -41.62
CA PRO A 360 -18.98 15.07 -42.52
C PRO A 360 -20.15 14.33 -41.86
#